data_AF-A0A6M3LHF3-F1
#
_entry.id   AF-A0A6M3LHF3-F1
#
_cell.length_a   1.000
_cell.length_b   1.000
_cell.length_c   1.000
_cell.angle_alpha   90.00
_cell.angle_beta   90.00
_cell.angle_gamma   90.00
#
_symmetry.space_group_name_H-M   'P 1'
#
loop_
_entity.id
_entity.type
_entity.pdbx_description
1 polymer ?
#
loop_
_entity_poly.entity_id
_entity_poly.type
_entity_poly.pdbx_seq_one_letter_code
_entity_poly.pdbx_strand_id
1 'polypeptide(L)'
;MKKLILSIMFILFFAAYSFAGPSTRAVWDESPEPNAAGYYLYYGTESGVYPNAAKIEGKENNCYVLTDLPLVEGVKYYLVVTAYNDRGFESGYSNEVTFPILQKVNLNVEGGTQNTTITIVVPNCP
;
A
#
# COMPACT_ATOMS: atom_id res chain seq x y z
N MET A 1 1.40 -23.90 40.54
CA MET A 1 1.28 -24.43 39.15
C MET A 1 0.01 -23.94 38.45
N LYS A 2 -1.21 -24.21 38.97
CA LYS A 2 -2.49 -23.73 38.36
C LYS A 2 -2.60 -22.19 38.18
N LYS A 3 -2.09 -21.39 39.13
CA LYS A 3 -2.06 -19.92 39.04
C LYS A 3 -1.04 -19.37 38.02
N LEU A 4 -0.02 -20.16 37.67
CA LEU A 4 1.01 -19.79 36.70
C LEU A 4 0.50 -20.00 35.26
N ILE A 5 -0.31 -21.05 35.04
CA ILE A 5 -0.94 -21.38 33.77
C ILE A 5 -2.00 -20.32 33.38
N LEU A 6 -2.78 -19.83 34.34
CA LEU A 6 -3.81 -18.81 34.09
C LEU A 6 -3.21 -17.44 33.68
N SER A 7 -2.03 -17.10 34.21
CA SER A 7 -1.31 -15.85 33.87
C SER A 7 -0.70 -15.89 32.47
N ILE A 8 -0.15 -17.03 32.05
CA ILE A 8 0.40 -17.24 30.70
C ILE A 8 -0.73 -17.21 29.64
N MET A 9 -1.91 -17.75 29.96
CA MET A 9 -3.09 -17.68 29.08
C MET A 9 -3.62 -16.25 28.91
N PHE A 10 -3.46 -15.38 29.91
CA PHE A 10 -3.87 -13.97 29.85
C PHE A 10 -2.87 -13.12 29.04
N ILE A 11 -1.58 -13.41 29.11
CA ILE A 11 -0.52 -12.74 28.32
C ILE A 11 -0.59 -13.14 26.84
N LEU A 12 -0.97 -14.37 26.52
CA LEU A 12 -1.23 -14.82 25.14
C LEU A 12 -2.56 -14.31 24.57
N PHE A 13 -3.47 -13.80 25.42
CA PHE A 13 -4.71 -13.14 25.00
C PHE A 13 -4.56 -11.62 24.82
N PHE A 14 -3.47 -11.04 25.35
CA PHE A 14 -2.92 -9.75 24.91
C PHE A 14 -2.07 -9.92 23.65
N ALA A 15 -2.47 -10.85 22.77
CA ALA A 15 -1.95 -10.95 21.42
C ALA A 15 -2.00 -9.57 20.79
N ALA A 16 -0.85 -9.12 20.28
CA ALA A 16 -0.61 -7.80 19.75
C ALA A 16 -1.81 -7.28 18.95
N TYR A 17 -2.48 -6.28 19.50
CA TYR A 17 -3.25 -5.37 18.66
C TYR A 17 -2.24 -4.67 17.77
N SER A 18 -1.97 -5.25 16.61
CA SER A 18 -1.27 -4.55 15.55
C SER A 18 -2.23 -3.47 15.08
N PHE A 19 -2.07 -2.27 15.64
CA PHE A 19 -2.69 -1.10 15.06
C PHE A 19 -1.96 -0.87 13.73
N ALA A 20 -2.55 -1.34 12.64
CA ALA A 20 -2.12 -0.93 11.32
C ALA A 20 -2.33 0.58 11.27
N GLY A 21 -1.22 1.33 11.38
CA GLY A 21 -1.25 2.77 11.22
C GLY A 21 -1.84 3.13 9.86
N PRO A 22 -2.25 4.39 9.67
CA PRO A 22 -2.74 4.84 8.37
C PRO A 22 -1.72 4.50 7.27
N SER A 23 -2.17 3.74 6.28
CA SER A 23 -1.38 3.34 5.12
C SER A 23 -1.88 4.10 3.89
N THR A 24 -0.96 4.54 3.05
CA THR A 24 -1.33 5.17 1.78
C THR A 24 -1.62 4.09 0.75
N ARG A 25 -2.68 4.27 -0.05
CA ARG A 25 -3.18 3.26 -0.96
C ARG A 25 -3.45 3.84 -2.35
N ALA A 26 -3.28 3.00 -3.37
CA ALA A 26 -3.85 3.21 -4.70
C ALA A 26 -5.21 2.51 -4.76
N VAL A 27 -6.19 3.16 -5.37
CA VAL A 27 -7.55 2.63 -5.55
C VAL A 27 -7.95 2.90 -7.00
N TRP A 28 -8.63 1.93 -7.62
CA TRP A 28 -9.14 2.05 -8.98
C TRP A 28 -10.55 1.46 -9.09
N ASP A 29 -11.23 1.74 -10.19
CA ASP A 29 -12.52 1.12 -10.48
C ASP A 29 -12.33 -0.33 -10.94
N GLU A 30 -13.24 -1.22 -10.55
CA GLU A 30 -13.22 -2.61 -10.97
C GLU A 30 -13.30 -2.73 -12.50
N SER A 31 -12.56 -3.69 -13.07
CA SER A 31 -12.61 -3.96 -14.50
C SER A 31 -14.03 -4.35 -14.96
N PRO A 32 -14.56 -3.77 -16.06
CA PRO A 32 -15.84 -4.17 -16.63
C PRO A 32 -15.79 -5.56 -17.28
N GLU A 33 -14.60 -6.12 -17.55
CA GLU A 33 -14.44 -7.44 -18.16
C GLU A 33 -14.87 -8.54 -17.20
N PRO A 34 -15.88 -9.37 -17.53
CA PRO A 34 -16.39 -10.40 -16.61
C PRO A 34 -15.36 -11.46 -16.21
N ASN A 35 -14.35 -11.68 -17.04
CA ASN A 35 -13.31 -12.69 -16.87
C ASN A 35 -11.97 -12.09 -16.41
N ALA A 36 -11.96 -10.87 -15.88
CA ALA A 36 -10.78 -10.34 -15.20
C ALA A 36 -10.46 -11.22 -13.98
N ALA A 37 -9.20 -11.60 -13.85
CA ALA A 37 -8.66 -12.46 -12.80
C ALA A 37 -7.86 -11.67 -11.75
N GLY A 38 -7.56 -10.40 -12.03
CA GLY A 38 -6.84 -9.51 -11.15
C GLY A 38 -6.24 -8.33 -11.90
N TYR A 39 -5.23 -7.70 -11.28
CA TYR A 39 -4.59 -6.48 -11.77
C TYR A 39 -3.06 -6.55 -11.64
N TYR A 40 -2.38 -5.73 -12.44
CA TYR A 40 -1.01 -5.32 -12.18
C TYR A 40 -0.96 -3.83 -11.90
N LEU A 41 -0.35 -3.45 -10.77
CA LEU A 41 0.01 -2.07 -10.47
C LEU A 41 1.45 -1.84 -10.93
N TYR A 42 1.62 -1.09 -12.01
CA TYR A 42 2.93 -0.70 -12.52
C TYR A 42 3.36 0.65 -11.95
N TYR A 43 4.66 0.80 -11.70
CA TYR A 43 5.22 2.05 -11.17
C TYR A 43 6.67 2.32 -11.58
N GLY A 44 7.01 3.60 -11.67
CA GLY A 44 8.35 4.08 -12.01
C GLY A 44 8.57 5.53 -11.60
N THR A 45 9.78 6.04 -11.79
CA THR A 45 10.17 7.42 -11.42
C THR A 45 10.12 8.39 -12.60
N GLU A 46 9.76 7.92 -13.79
CA GLU A 46 9.62 8.70 -15.01
C GLU A 46 8.24 8.42 -15.63
N SER A 47 7.56 9.47 -16.07
CA SER A 47 6.24 9.35 -16.68
C SER A 47 6.30 8.49 -17.95
N GLY A 48 5.39 7.55 -18.08
CA GLY A 48 5.36 6.58 -19.19
C GLY A 48 6.38 5.45 -19.11
N VAL A 49 7.22 5.39 -18.06
CA VAL A 49 8.24 4.36 -17.88
C VAL A 49 8.03 3.66 -16.54
N TYR A 50 7.48 2.44 -16.57
CA TYR A 50 7.09 1.68 -15.38
C TYR A 50 7.83 0.34 -15.28
N PRO A 51 9.11 0.33 -14.84
CA PRO A 51 9.91 -0.89 -14.82
C PRO A 51 9.54 -1.87 -13.71
N ASN A 52 8.71 -1.45 -12.75
CA ASN A 52 8.29 -2.30 -11.62
C ASN A 52 6.79 -2.57 -11.68
N ALA A 53 6.39 -3.74 -11.19
CA ALA A 53 4.99 -4.13 -11.08
C ALA A 53 4.71 -4.90 -9.79
N ALA A 54 3.52 -4.72 -9.23
CA ALA A 54 2.95 -5.58 -8.21
C ALA A 54 1.73 -6.30 -8.79
N LYS A 55 1.65 -7.62 -8.59
CA LYS A 55 0.50 -8.43 -9.01
C LYS A 55 -0.55 -8.44 -7.89
N ILE A 56 -1.80 -8.24 -8.26
CA ILE A 56 -2.96 -8.30 -7.38
C ILE A 56 -3.91 -9.36 -7.94
N GLU A 57 -4.19 -10.41 -7.17
CA GLU A 57 -5.13 -11.46 -7.59
C GLU A 57 -6.54 -11.13 -7.13
N GLY A 58 -7.56 -11.55 -7.88
CA GLY A 58 -8.96 -11.29 -7.58
C GLY A 58 -9.46 -10.00 -8.23
N LYS A 59 -10.56 -10.13 -8.98
CA LYS A 59 -11.18 -9.00 -9.69
C LYS A 59 -11.73 -7.95 -8.73
N GLU A 60 -12.22 -8.40 -7.59
CA GLU A 60 -12.76 -7.60 -6.50
C GLU A 60 -11.69 -6.77 -5.78
N ASN A 61 -10.40 -7.12 -5.92
CA ASN A 61 -9.31 -6.45 -5.25
C ASN A 61 -8.85 -5.24 -6.05
N ASN A 62 -9.60 -4.14 -5.92
CA ASN A 62 -9.39 -2.89 -6.64
C ASN A 62 -8.58 -1.84 -5.85
N CYS A 63 -7.73 -2.29 -4.91
CA CYS A 63 -6.84 -1.42 -4.17
C CYS A 63 -5.50 -2.08 -3.84
N TYR A 64 -4.48 -1.27 -3.60
CA TYR A 64 -3.15 -1.73 -3.19
C TYR A 64 -2.51 -0.79 -2.16
N VAL A 65 -1.82 -1.37 -1.17
CA VAL A 65 -1.12 -0.63 -0.12
C VAL A 65 0.26 -0.20 -0.64
N LEU A 66 0.44 1.11 -0.88
CA LEU A 66 1.67 1.64 -1.47
C LEU A 66 2.88 1.57 -0.52
N THR A 67 2.64 1.48 0.78
CA THR A 67 3.72 1.29 1.78
C THR A 67 4.36 -0.09 1.71
N ASP A 68 3.75 -1.05 1.02
CA ASP A 68 4.31 -2.40 0.82
C ASP A 68 5.27 -2.43 -0.38
N LEU A 69 5.32 -1.36 -1.17
CA LEU A 69 6.28 -1.20 -2.26
C LEU A 69 7.62 -0.65 -1.73
N PRO A 70 8.75 -1.01 -2.36
CA PRO A 70 10.08 -0.50 -2.00
C PRO A 70 10.29 0.94 -2.51
N LEU A 71 9.47 1.89 -2.06
CA LEU A 71 9.49 3.28 -2.49
C LEU A 71 10.49 4.09 -1.66
N VAL A 72 11.20 4.99 -2.33
CA VAL A 72 12.21 5.85 -1.69
C VAL A 72 11.58 7.17 -1.24
N GLU A 73 11.88 7.59 0.00
CA GLU A 73 11.44 8.89 0.53
C GLU A 73 11.94 10.06 -0.32
N GLY A 74 11.09 11.06 -0.53
CA GLY A 74 11.41 12.24 -1.35
C GLY A 74 11.34 11.99 -2.86
N VAL A 75 11.07 10.76 -3.31
CA VAL A 75 10.93 10.42 -4.73
C VAL A 75 9.48 10.50 -5.16
N LYS A 76 9.27 11.00 -6.38
CA LYS A 76 7.98 11.01 -7.07
C LYS A 76 7.86 9.77 -7.94
N TYR A 77 6.76 9.05 -7.79
CA TYR A 77 6.43 7.90 -8.61
C TYR A 77 5.23 8.18 -9.52
N TYR A 78 5.22 7.50 -10.65
CA TYR A 78 4.13 7.46 -11.62
C TYR A 78 3.56 6.04 -11.63
N LEU A 79 2.23 5.92 -11.52
CA LEU A 79 1.54 4.65 -11.36
C LEU A 79 0.45 4.50 -12.41
N VAL A 80 0.32 3.28 -12.92
CA VAL A 80 -0.78 2.84 -13.79
C VAL A 80 -1.22 1.44 -13.39
N VAL A 81 -2.45 1.09 -13.73
CA VAL A 81 -3.00 -0.25 -13.49
C VAL A 81 -3.42 -0.88 -14.81
N THR A 82 -3.18 -2.19 -14.97
CA THR A 82 -3.83 -3.04 -15.98
C THR A 82 -4.69 -4.08 -15.28
N ALA A 83 -5.75 -4.54 -15.95
CA ALA A 83 -6.43 -5.78 -15.59
C ALA A 83 -5.84 -6.94 -16.40
N TYR A 84 -5.77 -8.13 -15.81
CA TYR A 84 -5.43 -9.35 -16.53
C TYR A 84 -6.54 -10.39 -16.40
N ASN A 85 -6.71 -11.24 -17.41
CA ASN A 85 -7.68 -12.36 -17.37
C ASN A 85 -7.01 -13.72 -17.09
N ASP A 86 -7.82 -14.78 -16.96
CA ASP A 86 -7.33 -16.14 -16.66
C ASP A 86 -6.33 -16.72 -17.68
N ARG A 87 -6.27 -16.12 -18.88
CA ARG A 87 -5.32 -16.51 -19.94
C ARG A 87 -4.02 -15.69 -19.90
N GLY A 88 -3.92 -14.73 -18.97
CA GLY A 88 -2.78 -13.84 -18.82
C GLY A 88 -2.75 -12.68 -19.82
N PHE A 89 -3.84 -12.42 -20.55
CA PHE A 89 -3.91 -11.21 -21.38
C PHE A 89 -4.19 -9.99 -20.52
N GLU A 90 -3.40 -8.94 -20.72
CA GLU A 90 -3.55 -7.66 -20.04
C GLU A 90 -4.31 -6.63 -20.88
N SER A 91 -5.05 -5.77 -20.21
CA SER A 91 -5.64 -4.56 -20.78
C SER A 91 -4.57 -3.53 -21.14
N GLY A 92 -4.98 -2.44 -21.79
CA GLY A 92 -4.17 -1.22 -21.81
C GLY A 92 -4.01 -0.62 -20.41
N TYR A 93 -3.03 0.27 -20.25
CA TYR A 93 -2.84 1.05 -19.03
C TYR A 93 -4.04 1.94 -18.73
N SER A 94 -4.33 2.11 -17.44
CA SER A 94 -5.19 3.19 -16.94
C SER A 94 -4.61 4.58 -17.26
N ASN A 95 -5.33 5.64 -16.88
CA ASN A 95 -4.69 6.94 -16.75
C ASN A 95 -3.56 6.86 -15.72
N GLU A 96 -2.46 7.57 -15.99
CA GLU A 96 -1.34 7.69 -15.08
C GLU A 96 -1.72 8.59 -13.90
N VAL A 97 -1.28 8.20 -12.71
CA VAL A 97 -1.37 9.03 -11.50
C VAL A 97 0.02 9.27 -10.93
N THR A 98 0.21 10.46 -10.35
CA THR A 98 1.47 10.82 -9.68
C THR A 98 1.33 10.64 -8.18
N PHE A 99 2.32 9.99 -7.57
CA PHE A 99 2.40 9.77 -6.13
C PHE A 99 3.74 10.30 -5.57
N PRO A 100 3.73 11.43 -4.83
CA PRO A 100 4.91 11.92 -4.16
C PRO A 100 5.11 11.18 -2.82
N ILE A 101 6.28 10.56 -2.62
CA ILE A 101 6.67 10.10 -1.29
C ILE A 101 7.26 11.28 -0.54
N LEU A 102 6.58 11.69 0.53
CA LEU A 102 7.06 12.78 1.37
C LEU A 102 8.33 12.35 2.12
N GLN A 103 9.29 13.26 2.20
CA GLN A 103 10.45 13.08 3.06
C GLN A 103 10.05 13.32 4.52
N LYS A 104 10.57 12.51 5.45
CA LYS A 104 10.44 12.81 6.88
C LYS A 104 11.08 14.17 7.19
N VAL A 105 10.32 15.04 7.83
CA VAL A 105 10.80 16.38 8.23
C VAL A 105 11.25 16.31 9.68
N ASN A 106 12.50 16.72 9.93
CA ASN A 106 12.99 16.90 11.29
C ASN A 106 12.54 18.26 11.80
N LEU A 107 11.84 18.30 12.93
CA LEU A 107 11.54 19.55 13.61
C LEU A 107 12.61 19.79 14.67
N ASN A 108 13.35 20.88 14.52
CA ASN A 108 14.26 21.36 15.55
C ASN A 108 13.44 22.17 16.55
N VAL A 109 13.10 21.56 17.68
CA VAL A 109 12.51 22.26 18.82
C VAL A 109 13.65 22.54 19.82
N GLU A 110 13.72 23.75 20.37
CA GLU A 110 14.69 24.05 21.43
C GLU A 110 14.57 23.02 22.56
N GLY A 111 15.60 22.16 22.72
CA GLY A 111 15.62 21.07 23.69
C GLY A 111 15.67 19.64 23.14
N GLY A 112 15.57 19.42 21.81
CA GLY A 112 15.77 18.10 21.22
C GLY A 112 15.30 17.95 19.77
N THR A 113 15.80 16.95 19.04
CA THR A 113 15.32 16.60 17.69
C THR A 113 14.12 15.66 17.82
N GLN A 114 12.96 16.03 17.28
CA GLN A 114 11.82 15.12 17.14
C GLN A 114 11.55 14.86 15.66
N ASN A 115 11.60 13.59 15.26
CA ASN A 115 11.25 13.17 13.92
C ASN A 115 9.72 13.12 13.83
N THR A 116 9.12 13.97 12.99
CA THR A 116 7.67 13.95 12.72
C THR A 116 7.42 13.43 11.32
N THR A 117 6.44 12.53 11.17
CA THR A 117 6.00 12.04 9.86
C THR A 117 4.64 12.66 9.56
N ILE A 118 4.53 13.41 8.47
CA ILE A 118 3.23 13.84 7.94
C ILE A 118 2.71 12.69 7.09
N THR A 119 1.70 11.98 7.57
CA THR A 119 1.06 10.89 6.81
C THR A 119 -0.14 11.43 6.04
N ILE A 120 -0.13 11.27 4.71
CA ILE A 120 -1.36 11.43 3.91
C ILE A 120 -2.16 10.15 4.08
N VAL A 121 -3.24 10.24 4.85
CA VAL A 121 -4.19 9.13 5.05
C VAL A 121 -5.19 9.13 3.91
N VAL A 122 -5.21 8.06 3.12
CA VAL A 122 -6.24 7.80 2.10
C VAL A 122 -7.27 6.83 2.70
N PRO A 123 -8.58 6.98 2.43
CA PRO A 123 -9.62 6.12 3.00
C PRO A 123 -9.40 4.62 2.74
N ASN A 124 -9.97 3.80 3.62
CA ASN A 124 -9.91 2.34 3.55
C ASN A 124 -10.57 1.81 2.26
N CYS A 125 -10.10 0.65 1.80
CA CYS A 125 -10.75 -0.06 0.70
C CYS A 125 -12.14 -0.54 1.15
N PRO A 126 -13.14 -0.52 0.26
CA PRO A 126 -14.48 -1.02 0.56
C PRO A 126 -14.49 -2.52 0.92
#